data_AF-A0A1B6HBA3-F1
#
_entry.id   AF-A0A1B6HBA3-F1
#
_cell.length_a   1.000
_cell.length_b   1.000
_cell.length_c   1.000
_cell.angle_alpha   90.00
_cell.angle_beta   90.00
_cell.angle_gamma   90.00
#
_symmetry.space_group_name_H-M   'P 1'
#
loop_
_entity.id
_entity.type
_entity.pdbx_description
1 polymer ?
#
loop_
_entity_poly.entity_id
_entity_poly.type
_entity_poly.pdbx_seq_one_letter_code
_entity_poly.pdbx_strand_id
1 'polypeptide(L)'
;GELALAGFLEALTLTLLSRSENFVNSGRQVVLSNPKSREYEVARTSLLPGILKALASNLHVRIPIRLFEAADVVLAEPGAPEGARNRRMLCGCIASNSSLLEELQGPLSFL
;
A
#
# COMPACT_ATOMS: atom_id res chain seq x y z
N GLY A 1 14.10 -4.91 6.01
CA GLY A 1 15.13 -4.96 7.06
C GLY A 1 15.32 -3.59 7.69
N GLU A 2 15.78 -2.62 6.91
CA GLU A 2 16.16 -1.30 7.42
C GLU A 2 15.02 -0.48 8.03
N LEU A 3 13.81 -0.52 7.44
CA LEU A 3 12.64 0.16 8.02
C LEU A 3 12.25 -0.37 9.40
N ALA A 4 12.39 -1.67 9.64
CA ALA A 4 12.15 -2.25 10.95
C ALA A 4 13.20 -1.76 11.98
N LEU A 5 14.46 -1.64 11.57
CA LEU A 5 15.52 -1.07 12.41
C LEU A 5 15.29 0.43 12.69
N ALA A 6 14.67 1.14 11.75
CA ALA A 6 14.24 2.52 11.91
C ALA A 6 12.92 2.69 12.72
N GLY A 7 12.41 1.61 13.33
CA GLY A 7 11.25 1.65 14.21
C GLY A 7 9.89 1.67 13.50
N PHE A 8 9.84 1.34 12.20
CA PHE A 8 8.57 1.12 11.51
C PHE A 8 8.05 -0.29 11.78
N LEU A 9 6.73 -0.40 11.92
CA LEU A 9 6.04 -1.69 12.02
C LEU A 9 5.58 -2.15 10.63
N GLU A 10 5.75 -3.43 10.34
CA GLU A 10 5.27 -4.01 9.09
C GLU A 10 3.75 -4.20 9.13
N ALA A 11 3.05 -3.69 8.13
CA ALA A 11 1.64 -3.88 7.89
C ALA A 11 1.44 -4.91 6.77
N LEU A 12 0.43 -5.77 6.93
CA LEU A 12 -0.02 -6.71 5.90
C LEU A 12 -1.45 -6.35 5.54
N THR A 13 -1.64 -5.82 4.33
CA THR A 13 -2.96 -5.34 3.88
C THR A 13 -3.52 -6.25 2.80
N LEU A 14 -4.83 -6.19 2.58
CA LEU A 14 -5.50 -7.03 1.59
C LEU A 14 -5.07 -6.63 0.16
N THR A 15 -4.89 -7.63 -0.69
CA THR A 15 -4.60 -7.42 -2.12
C THR A 15 -5.82 -6.90 -2.87
N LEU A 16 -7.01 -7.25 -2.42
CA LEU A 16 -8.27 -6.84 -3.05
C LEU A 16 -8.88 -5.66 -2.31
N LEU A 17 -9.46 -4.73 -3.09
CA LEU A 17 -10.14 -3.54 -2.61
C LEU A 17 -11.26 -3.12 -3.58
N SER A 18 -12.09 -2.17 -3.17
CA SER A 18 -13.11 -1.60 -4.06
C SER A 18 -12.47 -0.72 -5.14
N ARG A 19 -13.18 -0.51 -6.26
CA ARG A 19 -12.75 0.42 -7.31
C ARG A 19 -12.55 1.83 -6.79
N SER A 20 -13.43 2.28 -5.89
CA SER A 20 -13.36 3.61 -5.28
C SER A 20 -12.13 3.82 -4.41
N GLU A 21 -11.63 2.76 -3.78
CA GLU A 21 -10.44 2.84 -2.91
C GLU A 21 -9.15 2.69 -3.69
N ASN A 22 -9.20 2.16 -4.92
CA ASN A 22 -8.03 1.99 -5.78
C ASN A 22 -7.71 3.26 -6.58
N PHE A 23 -7.47 4.38 -5.88
CA PHE A 23 -7.32 5.71 -6.47
C PHE A 23 -5.93 5.96 -7.11
N VAL A 24 -4.91 5.17 -6.78
CA VAL A 24 -3.57 5.27 -7.39
C VAL A 24 -3.50 4.38 -8.62
N ASN A 25 -3.05 4.89 -9.77
CA ASN A 25 -2.97 4.11 -11.02
C ASN A 25 -4.30 3.46 -11.43
N SER A 26 -5.44 4.13 -11.20
CA SER A 26 -6.79 3.62 -11.52
C SER A 26 -7.02 3.31 -13.01
N GLY A 27 -6.15 3.75 -13.92
CA GLY A 27 -6.19 3.33 -15.33
C GLY A 27 -5.57 1.95 -15.60
N ARG A 28 -4.89 1.33 -14.62
CA ARG A 28 -4.14 0.08 -14.76
C ARG A 28 -4.63 -1.04 -13.86
N GLN A 29 -5.89 -0.98 -13.45
CA GLN A 29 -6.48 -1.93 -12.49
C GLN A 29 -6.92 -3.23 -13.17
N VAL A 30 -6.62 -4.36 -12.52
CA VAL A 30 -7.16 -5.67 -12.89
C VAL A 30 -8.46 -5.88 -12.13
N VAL A 31 -9.54 -6.11 -12.87
CA VAL A 31 -10.90 -6.24 -12.35
C VAL A 31 -11.27 -7.72 -12.20
N LEU A 32 -11.83 -8.09 -11.05
CA LEU A 32 -12.39 -9.41 -10.85
C LEU A 32 -13.69 -9.55 -11.64
N SER A 33 -13.83 -10.64 -12.41
CA SER A 33 -15.04 -10.89 -13.21
C SER A 33 -16.26 -11.27 -12.36
N ASN A 34 -16.05 -11.87 -11.19
CA ASN A 34 -17.11 -12.28 -10.27
C ASN A 34 -16.75 -11.96 -8.80
N PRO A 35 -16.72 -10.66 -8.42
CA PRO A 35 -16.35 -10.25 -7.08
C PRO A 35 -17.39 -10.72 -6.06
N LYS A 36 -16.92 -11.21 -4.91
CA LYS A 36 -17.81 -11.71 -3.84
C LYS A 36 -18.49 -10.59 -3.05
N SER A 37 -17.90 -9.39 -3.04
CA SER A 37 -18.47 -8.20 -2.41
C SER A 37 -17.91 -6.92 -3.05
N ARG A 38 -18.50 -5.75 -2.73
CA ARG A 38 -18.07 -4.44 -3.27
C ARG A 38 -16.69 -4.02 -2.79
N GLU A 39 -16.25 -4.58 -1.68
CA GLU A 39 -14.94 -4.34 -1.08
C GLU A 39 -13.82 -5.10 -1.82
N TYR A 40 -14.14 -6.00 -2.77
CA TYR A 40 -13.18 -6.89 -3.43
C TYR A 40 -13.35 -6.92 -4.97
N GLU A 41 -13.48 -5.74 -5.57
CA GLU A 41 -13.74 -5.59 -7.02
C GLU A 41 -12.48 -5.64 -7.88
N VAL A 42 -11.35 -5.17 -7.35
CA VAL A 42 -10.09 -5.03 -8.11
C VAL A 42 -8.90 -5.48 -7.28
N ALA A 43 -7.83 -5.89 -7.97
CA ALA A 43 -6.52 -6.05 -7.33
C ALA A 43 -5.84 -4.68 -7.16
N ARG A 44 -5.19 -4.47 -6.03
CA ARG A 44 -4.49 -3.22 -5.70
C ARG A 44 -3.39 -2.90 -6.71
N THR A 45 -3.35 -1.65 -7.12
CA THR A 45 -2.32 -1.07 -8.02
C THR A 45 -1.28 -0.25 -7.25
N SER A 46 -1.47 -0.10 -5.94
CA SER A 46 -0.57 0.55 -4.97
C SER A 46 -0.80 -0.04 -3.57
N LEU A 47 0.20 0.04 -2.70
CA LEU A 47 0.08 -0.33 -1.27
C LEU A 47 -0.55 0.80 -0.44
N LEU A 48 -0.57 2.03 -0.96
CA LEU A 48 -0.98 3.23 -0.22
C LEU A 48 -2.41 3.14 0.35
N PRO A 49 -3.45 2.70 -0.39
CA PRO A 49 -4.80 2.61 0.17
C PRO A 49 -4.89 1.67 1.38
N GLY A 50 -4.18 0.53 1.31
CA GLY A 50 -4.11 -0.44 2.40
C GLY A 50 -3.45 0.15 3.65
N ILE A 51 -2.27 0.76 3.48
CA ILE A 51 -1.55 1.40 4.59
C ILE A 51 -2.38 2.52 5.22
N LEU A 52 -3.07 3.35 4.42
CA LEU A 52 -3.90 4.43 4.95
C LEU A 52 -5.09 3.90 5.76
N LYS A 53 -5.71 2.78 5.34
CA LYS A 53 -6.75 2.11 6.13
C LYS A 53 -6.22 1.55 7.44
N ALA A 54 -5.04 0.93 7.40
CA ALA A 54 -4.37 0.42 8.59
C ALA A 54 -4.06 1.56 9.56
N LEU A 55 -3.54 2.68 9.06
CA LEU A 55 -3.28 3.88 9.84
C LEU A 55 -4.56 4.45 10.44
N ALA A 56 -5.60 4.68 9.64
CA ALA A 56 -6.88 5.22 10.06
C ALA A 56 -7.52 4.40 11.17
N SER A 57 -7.48 3.07 11.05
CA SER A 57 -8.00 2.14 12.07
C SER A 57 -7.23 2.23 13.39
N ASN A 58 -5.99 2.72 13.37
CA ASN A 58 -5.10 2.79 14.53
C ASN A 58 -4.86 4.23 15.05
N LEU A 59 -5.49 5.27 14.48
CA LEU A 59 -5.27 6.66 14.93
C LEU A 59 -5.61 6.91 16.40
N HIS A 60 -6.38 6.03 17.04
CA HIS A 60 -6.69 6.08 18.46
C HIS A 60 -5.52 5.66 19.37
N VAL A 61 -4.46 5.04 18.83
CA VAL A 61 -3.26 4.67 19.59
C VAL A 61 -2.29 5.83 19.70
N ARG A 62 -1.25 5.68 20.52
CA ARG A 62 -0.23 6.71 20.75
C ARG A 62 0.58 6.98 19.47
N ILE A 63 0.60 8.23 19.04
CA ILE A 63 1.47 8.74 17.97
C ILE A 63 2.91 9.01 18.49
N PRO A 64 3.95 8.96 17.63
CA PRO A 64 3.89 8.73 16.19
C PRO A 64 3.63 7.26 15.82
N ILE A 65 2.77 7.04 14.83
CA ILE A 65 2.55 5.72 14.23
C ILE A 65 3.41 5.63 12.97
N ARG A 66 4.24 4.59 12.86
CA ARG A 66 5.15 4.34 11.73
C ARG A 66 4.84 2.98 11.13
N LEU A 67 4.33 2.96 9.90
CA LEU A 67 3.97 1.74 9.19
C LEU A 67 4.75 1.62 7.89
N PHE A 68 5.14 0.40 7.54
CA PHE A 68 5.60 0.09 6.19
C PHE A 68 4.97 -1.21 5.69
N GLU A 69 4.91 -1.38 4.38
CA GLU A 69 4.48 -2.62 3.73
C GLU A 69 5.39 -2.88 2.53
N ALA A 70 5.91 -4.10 2.43
CA ALA A 70 6.69 -4.58 1.29
C ALA A 70 5.97 -5.75 0.64
N ALA A 71 5.18 -5.49 -0.40
CA ALA A 71 4.32 -6.50 -1.00
C ALA A 71 4.04 -6.21 -2.47
N ASP A 72 3.45 -7.19 -3.15
CA ASP A 72 3.16 -7.07 -4.57
C ASP A 72 1.87 -6.29 -4.83
N VAL A 73 1.88 -5.56 -5.95
CA VAL A 73 0.72 -4.92 -6.59
C VAL A 73 0.54 -5.51 -7.98
N VAL A 74 -0.69 -5.46 -8.50
CA VAL A 74 -1.00 -5.97 -9.84
C VAL A 74 -1.31 -4.80 -10.77
N LEU A 75 -0.62 -4.71 -11.91
CA LEU A 75 -0.83 -3.68 -12.91
C LEU A 75 -1.21 -4.30 -14.25
N ALA A 76 -2.33 -3.87 -14.82
CA ALA A 76 -2.69 -4.20 -16.18
C ALA A 76 -1.60 -3.70 -17.15
N GLU A 77 -1.25 -4.56 -18.10
CA GLU A 77 -0.19 -4.33 -19.08
C GLU A 77 -0.49 -5.15 -20.35
N PRO A 78 -1.04 -4.54 -21.40
CA PRO A 78 -1.48 -5.24 -22.61
C PRO A 78 -0.39 -6.05 -23.33
N GLY A 79 0.89 -5.73 -23.10
CA GLY A 79 2.03 -6.45 -23.68
C GLY A 79 2.55 -7.60 -22.81
N ALA A 80 2.01 -7.81 -21.62
CA ALA A 80 2.37 -8.95 -20.77
C ALA A 80 1.60 -10.22 -21.20
N PRO A 81 2.18 -11.43 -21.09
CA PRO A 81 1.53 -12.67 -21.50
C PRO A 81 0.15 -12.89 -20.87
N GLU A 82 -0.01 -12.47 -19.61
CA GLU A 82 -1.23 -12.57 -18.82
C GLU A 82 -2.11 -11.31 -18.89
N GLY A 83 -1.70 -10.29 -19.65
CA GLY A 83 -2.34 -8.97 -19.69
C GLY A 83 -2.12 -8.11 -18.44
N ALA A 84 -1.32 -8.59 -17.49
CA ALA A 84 -0.96 -7.89 -16.25
C ALA A 84 0.41 -8.35 -15.73
N ARG A 85 0.99 -7.57 -14.81
CA ARG A 85 2.23 -7.94 -14.10
C ARG A 85 2.11 -7.67 -12.61
N ASN A 86 2.72 -8.56 -11.82
CA ASN A 86 3.00 -8.29 -10.43
C ASN A 86 4.26 -7.43 -10.32
N ARG A 87 4.20 -6.39 -9.50
CA ARG A 87 5.36 -5.58 -9.15
C ARG A 87 5.54 -5.56 -7.63
N ARG A 88 6.74 -5.90 -7.19
CA ARG A 88 7.14 -5.71 -5.79
C ARG A 88 7.22 -4.22 -5.50
N MET A 89 6.47 -3.77 -4.51
CA MET A 89 6.45 -2.38 -4.08
C MET A 89 6.83 -2.30 -2.60
N LEU A 90 7.36 -1.14 -2.23
CA LEU A 90 7.57 -0.74 -0.84
C LEU A 90 6.80 0.55 -0.61
N CYS A 91 6.07 0.63 0.49
CA CYS A 91 5.37 1.84 0.91
C CYS A 91 5.57 2.05 2.41
N GLY A 92 5.84 3.30 2.80
CA GLY A 92 5.97 3.71 4.19
C GLY A 92 5.03 4.89 4.49
N CYS A 93 4.58 4.99 5.72
CA CYS A 93 3.75 6.10 6.20
C CYS A 93 4.06 6.41 7.66
N ILE A 94 4.02 7.70 8.02
CA ILE A 94 4.12 8.18 9.40
C ILE A 94 2.94 9.09 9.69
N ALA A 95 2.21 8.86 10.80
CA ALA A 95 1.28 9.82 11.37
C ALA A 95 1.86 10.42 12.64
N SER A 96 1.97 11.74 12.70
CA SER A 96 2.42 12.47 13.88
C SER A 96 1.91 13.92 13.89
N ASN A 97 2.07 14.62 15.02
CA ASN A 97 1.72 16.03 15.16
C ASN A 97 2.82 17.00 14.67
N SER A 98 3.94 16.47 14.19
CA SER A 98 5.08 17.21 13.64
C SER A 98 5.43 16.71 12.24
N SER A 99 6.15 17.51 11.45
CA SER A 99 6.71 17.03 10.18
C SER A 99 7.86 16.06 10.48
N LEU A 100 7.77 14.83 9.97
CA LEU A 100 8.79 13.77 10.14
C LEU A 100 9.21 13.21 8.77
N LEU A 101 9.23 14.07 7.74
CA LEU A 101 9.53 13.66 6.36
C LEU A 101 10.95 13.07 6.24
N GLU A 102 11.91 13.68 6.90
CA GLU A 102 13.31 13.26 6.92
C GLU A 102 13.47 11.85 7.50
N GLU A 103 12.62 11.49 8.47
CA GLU A 103 12.63 10.18 9.12
C GLU A 103 12.00 9.08 8.26
N LEU A 104 11.20 9.45 7.27
CA LEU A 104 10.69 8.53 6.23
C LEU A 104 11.65 8.46 5.04
N GLN A 105 12.15 9.61 4.59
CA GLN A 105 13.04 9.72 3.45
C GLN A 105 14.42 9.09 3.71
N GLY A 106 14.96 9.23 4.92
CA GLY A 106 16.24 8.65 5.31
C GLY A 106 16.31 7.14 5.04
N PRO A 107 15.50 6.32 5.72
CA PRO A 107 15.48 4.86 5.50
C PRO A 107 15.13 4.43 4.08
N LEU A 108 14.31 5.21 3.35
CA LEU A 108 13.98 4.92 1.95
C LEU A 108 15.16 5.16 1.00
N SER A 109 16.09 6.04 1.35
CA SER A 109 17.25 6.38 0.51
C SER A 109 18.32 5.28 0.48
N PHE A 110 18.24 4.31 1.39
CA PHE A 110 19.20 3.21 1.54
C PHE A 110 18.67 1.88 0.99
N LEU A 111 17.42 1.83 0.49
CA LEU A 111 16.75 0.66 -0.09
C LEU A 111 16.76 0.67 -1.62
#